data_AF-A0A0R1NQN5-F1
#
_entry.id   AF-A0A0R1NQN5-F1
#
_cell.length_a   1.000
_cell.length_b   1.000
_cell.length_c   1.000
_cell.angle_alpha   90.00
_cell.angle_beta   90.00
_cell.angle_gamma   90.00
#
_symmetry.space_group_name_H-M   'P 1'
#
loop_
_entity.id
_entity.type
_entity.pdbx_description
1 polymer ?
#
loop_
_entity_poly.entity_id
_entity_poly.type
_entity_poly.pdbx_seq_one_letter_code
_entity_poly.pdbx_strand_id
1 'polypeptide(L)'
;MKFKKIIMVLMTALTFYGTFNVATSTEIASAKTTKVYKSDLSKANQKAKSWIAYHESRGSYGARNGRYVGKYQLSSSYLHGDYSKNNQEKAADHYVKARYGSWVNAKKHWKAYGWY
;
A
#
# COMPACT_ATOMS: atom_id res chain seq x y z
N MET A 1 19.51 -11.07 23.73
CA MET A 1 20.07 -11.07 22.36
C MET A 1 19.06 -10.44 21.40
N LYS A 2 19.43 -9.34 20.75
CA LYS A 2 18.57 -8.53 19.88
C LYS A 2 18.43 -9.22 18.51
N PHE A 3 17.33 -9.92 18.28
CA PHE A 3 17.06 -10.61 17.02
C PHE A 3 16.70 -9.60 15.91
N LYS A 4 17.75 -9.21 15.18
CA LYS A 4 17.88 -9.25 13.72
C LYS A 4 16.66 -8.81 12.90
N LYS A 5 16.76 -7.56 12.41
CA LYS A 5 16.38 -7.08 11.07
C LYS A 5 15.67 -8.12 10.19
N ILE A 6 14.35 -8.01 10.07
CA ILE A 6 13.63 -8.53 8.90
C ILE A 6 13.30 -7.32 8.02
N ILE A 7 14.32 -6.94 7.25
CA ILE A 7 14.30 -6.59 5.83
C ILE A 7 13.10 -5.74 5.36
N MET A 8 13.34 -4.45 5.13
CA MET A 8 12.91 -3.79 3.89
C MET A 8 13.66 -2.46 3.66
N VAL A 9 14.95 -2.52 3.35
CA VAL A 9 15.70 -1.38 2.78
C VAL A 9 16.77 -1.91 1.81
N LEU A 10 16.80 -1.33 0.61
CA LEU A 10 17.83 -1.38 -0.46
C LEU A 10 17.95 -2.66 -1.33
N MET A 11 17.76 -2.52 -2.65
CA MET A 11 18.64 -3.01 -3.75
C MET A 11 18.12 -2.46 -5.10
N THR A 12 18.82 -1.51 -5.73
CA THR A 12 19.73 -1.62 -6.90
C THR A 12 19.07 -1.86 -8.27
N ALA A 13 19.48 -1.04 -9.24
CA ALA A 13 19.06 -1.08 -10.63
C ALA A 13 19.58 -2.32 -11.36
N LEU A 14 18.75 -2.87 -12.25
CA LEU A 14 19.20 -3.68 -13.39
C LEU A 14 18.22 -3.51 -14.55
N THR A 15 18.74 -3.14 -15.71
CA THR A 15 18.04 -3.01 -16.98
C THR A 15 18.03 -4.33 -17.76
N PHE A 16 16.99 -4.48 -18.60
CA PHE A 16 16.98 -5.05 -19.96
C PHE A 16 16.01 -6.24 -20.24
N TYR A 17 14.96 -5.90 -21.03
CA TYR A 17 14.18 -6.58 -22.08
C TYR A 17 13.39 -7.87 -21.78
N GLY A 18 12.07 -7.74 -21.96
CA GLY A 18 11.13 -8.84 -22.20
C GLY A 18 9.98 -8.35 -23.08
N THR A 19 9.78 -9.05 -24.20
CA THR A 19 8.84 -8.75 -25.29
C THR A 19 7.36 -8.90 -24.90
N PHE A 20 6.52 -8.15 -25.62
CA PHE A 20 5.06 -8.13 -25.51
C PHE A 20 4.41 -9.49 -25.76
N ASN A 21 3.37 -9.81 -24.99
CA ASN A 21 2.24 -10.61 -25.45
C ASN A 21 0.96 -9.88 -25.04
N VAL A 22 0.28 -9.32 -26.05
CA VAL A 22 -1.08 -8.78 -25.92
C VAL A 22 -2.03 -9.98 -26.07
N ALA A 23 -2.78 -10.29 -25.02
CA ALA A 23 -3.94 -11.16 -25.11
C ALA A 23 -5.17 -10.27 -24.91
N THR A 24 -5.77 -9.87 -26.02
CA THR A 24 -7.04 -9.17 -26.10
C THR A 24 -8.14 -10.12 -25.61
N SER A 25 -8.65 -9.88 -24.40
CA SER A 25 -9.93 -10.43 -23.95
C SER A 25 -10.92 -9.27 -23.84
N THR A 26 -11.93 -9.32 -24.70
CA THR A 26 -13.10 -8.44 -24.70
C THR A 26 -13.96 -8.77 -23.49
N GLU A 27 -13.65 -8.18 -22.34
CA GLU A 27 -14.57 -8.15 -21.20
C GLU A 27 -15.47 -6.91 -21.32
N ILE A 28 -16.77 -7.17 -21.42
CA ILE A 28 -17.83 -6.17 -21.40
C ILE A 28 -17.79 -5.49 -20.03
N ALA A 29 -17.18 -4.30 -19.97
CA ALA A 29 -17.08 -3.51 -18.76
C ALA A 29 -18.49 -3.06 -18.32
N SER A 30 -19.07 -3.78 -17.37
CA SER A 30 -20.15 -3.26 -16.54
C SER A 30 -19.65 -1.95 -15.92
N ALA A 31 -20.29 -0.84 -16.28
CA ALA A 31 -19.97 0.49 -15.76
C ALA A 31 -20.33 0.55 -14.27
N LYS A 32 -19.48 -0.01 -13.43
CA LYS A 32 -19.52 0.12 -11.98
C LYS A 32 -19.23 1.58 -11.70
N THR A 33 -20.23 2.33 -11.27
CA THR A 33 -20.08 3.71 -10.80
C THR A 33 -19.01 3.72 -9.70
N THR A 34 -17.78 4.10 -10.03
CA THR A 34 -16.65 4.05 -9.11
C THR A 34 -16.81 5.15 -8.08
N LYS A 35 -17.45 4.83 -6.95
CA LYS A 35 -17.41 5.69 -5.77
C LYS A 35 -15.95 5.79 -5.32
N VAL A 36 -15.38 6.97 -5.49
CA VAL A 36 -14.07 7.31 -4.95
C VAL A 36 -14.19 7.33 -3.43
N TYR A 37 -13.41 6.48 -2.79
CA TYR A 37 -13.28 6.37 -1.35
C TYR A 37 -12.60 7.63 -0.85
N LYS A 38 -13.31 8.33 0.02
CA LYS A 38 -12.81 9.51 0.71
C LYS A 38 -12.73 9.16 2.19
N SER A 39 -11.51 9.13 2.70
CA SER A 39 -11.26 8.89 4.12
C SER A 39 -11.66 10.12 4.94
N ASP A 40 -12.48 9.95 5.97
CA ASP A 40 -12.79 11.02 6.92
C ASP A 40 -11.76 11.06 8.06
N LEU A 41 -10.54 11.47 7.70
CA LEU A 41 -9.41 11.55 8.63
C LEU A 41 -9.18 12.99 9.08
N SER A 42 -8.85 13.18 10.36
CA SER A 42 -8.32 14.47 10.82
C SER A 42 -7.06 14.88 10.06
N LYS A 43 -6.78 16.19 9.98
CA LYS A 43 -5.57 16.71 9.30
C LYS A 43 -4.28 16.04 9.76
N ALA A 44 -4.17 15.74 11.06
CA ALA A 44 -3.01 15.04 11.63
C ALA A 44 -2.89 13.59 11.11
N ASN A 45 -4.00 12.86 11.03
CA ASN A 45 -4.02 11.51 10.47
C ASN A 45 -3.72 11.51 8.96
N GLN A 46 -4.22 12.48 8.20
CA GLN A 46 -3.89 12.60 6.77
C GLN A 46 -2.39 12.83 6.56
N LYS A 47 -1.77 13.74 7.34
CA LYS A 47 -0.31 13.96 7.29
C LYS A 47 0.48 12.71 7.66
N ALA A 48 0.04 11.97 8.68
CA ALA A 48 0.69 10.73 9.09
C ALA A 48 0.55 9.62 8.03
N LYS A 49 -0.64 9.50 7.41
CA LYS A 49 -0.93 8.59 6.31
C LYS A 49 -0.03 8.84 5.09
N SER A 50 0.06 10.09 4.64
CA SER A 50 0.95 10.46 3.54
C SER A 50 2.42 10.21 3.87
N TRP A 51 2.82 10.45 5.12
CA TRP A 51 4.18 10.17 5.57
C TRP A 51 4.50 8.67 5.51
N ILE A 52 3.61 7.81 6.02
CA ILE A 52 3.79 6.36 5.93
C ILE A 52 3.84 5.93 4.46
N ALA A 53 2.86 6.33 3.64
CA ALA A 53 2.84 5.99 2.21
C ALA A 53 4.12 6.37 1.46
N TYR A 54 4.72 7.53 1.80
CA TYR A 54 5.99 7.94 1.21
C TYR A 54 7.14 7.01 1.60
N HIS A 55 7.20 6.57 2.86
CA HIS A 55 8.27 5.68 3.33
C HIS A 55 8.09 4.23 2.84
N GLU A 56 6.84 3.77 2.70
CA GLU A 56 6.54 2.40 2.24
C GLU A 56 6.78 2.22 0.74
N SER A 57 6.37 3.19 -0.09
CA SER A 57 6.46 3.02 -1.55
C SER A 57 6.61 4.32 -2.34
N ARG A 58 6.99 5.42 -1.68
CA ARG A 58 7.00 6.77 -2.26
C ARG A 58 5.63 7.20 -2.80
N GLY A 59 4.55 6.61 -2.28
CA GLY A 59 3.18 6.91 -2.70
C GLY A 59 2.69 6.13 -3.93
N SER A 60 3.46 5.15 -4.45
CA SER A 60 3.09 4.41 -5.67
C SER A 60 2.06 3.32 -5.42
N TYR A 61 0.88 3.45 -6.04
CA TYR A 61 -0.16 2.40 -6.04
C TYR A 61 0.22 1.15 -6.85
N GLY A 62 1.23 1.26 -7.71
CA GLY A 62 1.74 0.16 -8.54
C GLY A 62 2.92 -0.59 -7.91
N ALA A 63 3.43 -0.15 -6.75
CA ALA A 63 4.58 -0.79 -6.12
C ALA A 63 4.30 -2.26 -5.78
N ARG A 64 5.31 -3.12 -5.97
CA ARG A 64 5.24 -4.55 -5.69
C ARG A 64 6.53 -4.99 -5.00
N ASN A 65 6.40 -5.68 -3.87
CA ASN A 65 7.51 -6.34 -3.20
C ASN A 65 7.07 -7.73 -2.70
N GLY A 66 7.18 -8.73 -3.56
CA GLY A 66 6.68 -10.08 -3.29
C GLY A 66 5.20 -10.08 -2.95
N ARG A 67 4.86 -10.46 -1.71
CA ARG A 67 3.49 -10.53 -1.19
C ARG A 67 2.89 -9.17 -0.83
N TYR A 68 3.69 -8.11 -0.77
CA TYR A 68 3.27 -6.76 -0.41
C TYR A 68 2.97 -5.91 -1.64
N VAL A 69 1.88 -5.15 -1.56
CA VAL A 69 1.27 -4.50 -2.71
C VAL A 69 0.93 -3.04 -2.42
N GLY A 70 1.31 -2.20 -3.38
CA GLY A 70 0.73 -0.88 -3.58
C GLY A 70 1.26 0.21 -2.66
N LYS A 71 0.49 1.29 -2.54
CA LYS A 71 0.90 2.54 -1.88
C LYS A 71 1.30 2.36 -0.40
N TYR A 72 0.71 1.35 0.21
CA TYR A 72 0.79 1.06 1.64
C TYR A 72 1.53 -0.26 1.91
N GLN A 73 2.07 -0.91 0.87
CA GLN A 73 2.74 -2.21 0.97
C GLN A 73 1.95 -3.22 1.84
N LEU A 74 0.64 -3.29 1.65
CA LEU A 74 -0.21 -4.24 2.37
C LEU A 74 -0.03 -5.65 1.79
N SER A 75 -0.14 -6.68 2.64
CA SER A 75 -0.23 -8.06 2.12
C SER A 75 -1.39 -8.16 1.13
N SER A 76 -1.17 -8.83 0.00
CA SER A 76 -2.18 -9.08 -1.03
C SER A 76 -3.51 -9.62 -0.47
N SER A 77 -3.46 -10.39 0.62
CA SER A 77 -4.63 -10.91 1.34
C SER A 77 -5.58 -9.80 1.82
N TYR A 78 -5.08 -8.65 2.29
CA TYR A 78 -5.91 -7.53 2.73
C TYR A 78 -6.63 -6.82 1.58
N LEU A 79 -6.13 -7.01 0.36
CA LEU A 79 -6.69 -6.39 -0.83
C LEU A 79 -7.75 -7.28 -1.49
N HIS A 80 -7.91 -8.55 -1.06
CA HIS A 80 -8.92 -9.48 -1.57
C HIS A 80 -8.96 -9.59 -3.10
N GLY A 81 -7.79 -9.47 -3.75
CA GLY A 81 -7.65 -9.46 -5.22
C GLY A 81 -7.96 -8.11 -5.90
N ASP A 82 -8.58 -7.15 -5.22
CA ASP A 82 -8.84 -5.80 -5.75
C ASP A 82 -7.65 -4.87 -5.45
N TYR A 83 -6.79 -4.68 -6.45
CA TYR A 83 -5.62 -3.80 -6.33
C TYR A 83 -5.89 -2.35 -6.74
N SER A 84 -7.15 -1.95 -6.90
CA SER A 84 -7.50 -0.58 -7.25
C SER A 84 -7.00 0.43 -6.20
N LYS A 85 -6.71 1.66 -6.64
CA LYS A 85 -6.34 2.76 -5.73
C LYS A 85 -7.36 2.93 -4.60
N ASN A 86 -8.63 2.77 -4.94
CA ASN A 86 -9.76 2.89 -4.05
C ASN A 86 -9.72 1.86 -2.91
N ASN A 87 -9.54 0.59 -3.29
CA ASN A 87 -9.49 -0.48 -2.32
C ASN A 87 -8.21 -0.41 -1.48
N GLN A 88 -7.08 -0.01 -2.07
CA GLN A 88 -5.84 0.22 -1.30
C GLN A 88 -6.01 1.29 -0.22
N GLU A 89 -6.66 2.41 -0.54
CA GLU A 89 -6.94 3.48 0.44
C GLU A 89 -7.87 3.00 1.55
N LYS A 90 -8.97 2.32 1.19
CA LYS A 90 -9.93 1.76 2.14
C LYS A 90 -9.29 0.71 3.05
N ALA A 91 -8.63 -0.30 2.46
CA ALA A 91 -8.00 -1.38 3.20
C ALA A 91 -6.92 -0.86 4.15
N ALA A 92 -6.13 0.12 3.73
CA ALA A 92 -5.12 0.75 4.58
C ALA A 92 -5.73 1.47 5.78
N ASP A 93 -6.81 2.23 5.57
CA ASP A 93 -7.50 2.90 6.68
C ASP A 93 -8.12 1.92 7.67
N HIS A 94 -8.76 0.85 7.18
CA HIS A 94 -9.29 -0.22 8.04
C HIS A 94 -8.18 -0.92 8.82
N TYR A 95 -7.09 -1.30 8.14
CA TYR A 95 -5.93 -1.95 8.75
C TYR A 95 -5.33 -1.08 9.86
N VAL A 96 -5.07 0.19 9.57
CA VAL A 96 -4.48 1.12 10.56
C VAL A 96 -5.42 1.38 11.71
N LYS A 97 -6.72 1.51 11.45
CA LYS A 97 -7.73 1.69 12.49
C LYS A 97 -7.78 0.48 13.43
N ALA A 98 -7.78 -0.74 12.88
CA ALA A 98 -7.83 -1.96 13.67
C ALA A 98 -6.55 -2.21 14.49
N ARG A 99 -5.38 -1.96 13.89
CA ARG A 99 -4.08 -2.29 14.52
C ARG A 99 -3.51 -1.19 15.41
N TYR A 100 -3.67 0.07 15.02
CA TYR A 100 -3.05 1.22 15.72
C TYR A 100 -4.06 2.21 16.28
N GLY A 101 -5.34 2.08 15.91
CA GLY A 101 -6.39 3.04 16.24
C GLY A 101 -6.34 4.33 15.40
N SER A 102 -5.16 4.77 14.99
CA SER A 102 -4.94 6.00 14.20
C SER A 102 -3.66 5.95 13.37
N TRP A 103 -3.61 6.74 12.30
CA TRP A 103 -2.40 6.92 11.48
C TRP A 103 -1.27 7.60 12.24
N VAL A 104 -1.58 8.48 13.18
CA VAL A 104 -0.58 9.08 14.07
C VAL A 104 0.12 8.02 14.91
N ASN A 105 -0.65 7.07 15.48
CA ASN A 105 -0.09 5.95 16.24
C ASN A 105 0.71 4.99 15.34
N ALA A 106 0.20 4.69 14.14
CA ALA A 106 0.94 3.89 13.16
C ALA A 106 2.29 4.53 12.82
N LYS A 107 2.32 5.85 12.57
CA LYS A 107 3.57 6.58 12.34
C LYS A 107 4.50 6.54 13.56
N LYS A 108 3.98 6.67 14.78
CA LYS A 108 4.79 6.54 16.00
C LYS A 108 5.43 5.16 16.09
N HIS A 109 4.65 4.11 15.80
CA HIS A 109 5.13 2.73 15.77
C HIS A 109 6.21 2.54 14.69
N TRP A 110 5.96 3.03 13.47
CA TRP A 110 6.94 2.99 12.38
C TRP A 110 8.27 3.61 12.77
N LYS A 111 8.27 4.80 13.38
CA LYS A 111 9.51 5.45 13.82
C LYS A 111 10.30 4.62 14.85
N ALA A 112 9.63 3.80 15.64
CA ALA A 112 10.26 2.96 16.65
C ALA A 112 10.76 1.62 16.10
N TYR A 113 10.02 1.01 15.16
CA TYR A 113 10.25 -0.37 14.75
C TYR A 113 10.61 -0.55 13.26
N GLY A 114 10.44 0.48 12.44
CA GLY A 114 10.70 0.46 11.00
C GLY A 114 9.63 -0.26 10.17
N TRP A 115 8.49 -0.59 10.76
CA TRP A 115 7.32 -1.19 10.09
C TRP A 115 6.03 -0.64 10.70
N TYR A 116 4.91 -0.83 10.02
CA TYR A 116 3.57 -0.51 10.52
C TYR A 116 2.55 -1.57 10.05
#